data_AF-A0A179BBP0-F1
#
_entry.id   AF-A0A179BBP0-F1
#
_cell.length_a   1.000
_cell.length_b   1.000
_cell.length_c   1.000
_cell.angle_alpha   90.00
_cell.angle_beta   90.00
_cell.angle_gamma   90.00
#
_symmetry.space_group_name_H-M   'P 1'
#
loop_
_entity.id
_entity.type
_entity.pdbx_description
1 polymer ?
#
loop_
_entity_poly.entity_id
_entity_poly.type
_entity_poly.pdbx_seq_one_letter_code
_entity_poly.pdbx_strand_id
1 'polypeptide(L)' 'MDGRQVEPVVAVVSEAVRRWFEFYEVPLDERASDTLSSAAISLYGDGYQTVDDIATMLIGTYVGLWATRINAPTSEAVH' A
#
# COMPACT_ATOMS: atom_id res chain seq x y z
N MET A 1 8.22 -31.42 0.89
CA MET A 1 7.49 -30.44 1.71
C MET A 1 8.32 -29.18 1.72
N ASP A 2 8.08 -28.25 0.78
CA ASP A 2 8.77 -26.96 0.74
C ASP A 2 7.95 -25.97 1.58
N GLY A 3 8.06 -26.10 2.90
CA GLY A 3 7.53 -25.11 3.85
C GLY A 3 8.44 -23.89 3.91
N ARG A 4 8.85 -23.35 2.75
CA ARG A 4 9.68 -22.15 2.67
C ARG A 4 8.87 -20.96 3.15
N GLN A 5 9.01 -20.61 4.42
CA GLN A 5 9.05 -19.23 4.92
C GLN A 5 8.15 -18.22 4.17
N VAL A 6 6.86 -18.51 3.94
CA VAL A 6 5.91 -17.55 3.35
C VAL A 6 5.35 -16.59 4.42
N GLU A 7 5.47 -16.95 5.70
CA GLU A 7 5.07 -16.13 6.84
C GLU A 7 5.73 -14.74 6.91
N PRO A 8 7.04 -14.54 6.65
CA PRO A 8 7.65 -13.21 6.66
C PRO A 8 7.14 -12.30 5.54
N VAL A 9 6.86 -12.81 4.34
CA VAL A 9 6.42 -11.95 3.23
C VAL A 9 5.01 -11.42 3.47
N VAL A 10 4.09 -12.25 3.97
CA VAL A 10 2.72 -11.82 4.27
C VAL A 10 2.70 -10.76 5.37
N ALA A 11 3.50 -10.95 6.43
CA ALA A 11 3.61 -9.97 7.51
C ALA A 11 4.21 -8.64 7.01
N VAL A 12 5.28 -8.72 6.21
CA VAL A 12 5.95 -7.53 5.66
C VAL A 12 5.03 -6.76 4.71
N VAL A 13 4.34 -7.47 3.82
CA VAL A 13 3.36 -6.91 2.88
C VAL A 13 2.20 -6.27 3.64
N SER A 14 1.57 -6.99 4.57
CA SER A 14 0.40 -6.48 5.30
C SER A 14 0.72 -5.22 6.10
N GLU A 15 1.89 -5.19 6.75
CA GLU A 15 2.33 -4.03 7.52
C GLU A 15 2.72 -2.84 6.61
N ALA A 16 3.33 -3.09 5.47
CA ALA A 16 3.67 -2.04 4.50
C ALA A 16 2.39 -1.41 3.90
N VAL A 17 1.41 -2.25 3.55
CA VAL A 17 0.09 -1.81 3.07
C VAL A 17 -0.63 -1.00 4.15
N ARG A 18 -0.59 -1.45 5.42
CA ARG A 18 -1.18 -0.70 6.54
C ARG A 18 -0.53 0.67 6.72
N ARG A 19 0.81 0.76 6.71
CA ARG A 19 1.54 2.04 6.78
C ARG A 19 1.14 2.98 5.65
N TRP A 20 0.90 2.44 4.45
CA TRP A 20 0.42 3.23 3.33
C TRP A 20 -0.96 3.85 3.62
N PHE A 21 -1.91 3.06 4.15
CA PHE A 21 -3.22 3.58 4.54
C PHE A 21 -3.14 4.61 5.69
N GLU A 22 -2.30 4.35 6.69
CA GLU A 22 -2.07 5.27 7.82
C GLU A 22 -1.42 6.58 7.37
N PHE A 23 -0.46 6.54 6.44
CA PHE A 23 0.21 7.73 5.91
C PHE A 23 -0.75 8.66 5.16
N TYR A 24 -1.67 8.09 4.38
CA TYR A 24 -2.67 8.84 3.63
C TYR A 24 -3.99 9.05 4.38
N GLU A 25 -4.07 8.59 5.64
CA GLU A 25 -5.27 8.63 6.51
C GLU A 25 -6.56 8.18 5.79
N VAL A 26 -6.44 7.19 4.89
CA VAL A 26 -7.54 6.68 4.08
C VAL A 26 -8.12 5.41 4.71
N PRO A 27 -9.45 5.22 4.62
CA PRO A 27 -10.07 3.98 5.06
C PRO A 27 -9.54 2.79 4.26
N LEU A 28 -9.42 1.64 4.94
CA LEU A 28 -9.11 0.36 4.30
C LEU A 28 -10.15 0.07 3.22
N ASP A 29 -9.70 0.08 1.97
CA ASP A 29 -10.50 -0.22 0.79
C ASP A 29 -10.01 -1.54 0.21
N GLU A 30 -10.91 -2.51 0.02
CA GLU A 30 -10.56 -3.87 -0.41
C GLU A 30 -9.80 -3.88 -1.75
N ARG A 31 -10.17 -3.00 -2.69
CA ARG A 31 -9.54 -2.90 -4.01
C ARG A 31 -8.15 -2.29 -3.90
N ALA A 32 -7.99 -1.27 -3.06
CA ALA A 32 -6.68 -0.69 -2.79
C ALA A 32 -5.78 -1.67 -2.03
N SER A 33 -6.30 -2.41 -1.05
CA SER A 33 -5.54 -3.43 -0.34
C SER A 33 -5.07 -4.55 -1.25
N ASP A 34 -5.90 -5.01 -2.19
CA ASP A 34 -5.50 -6.03 -3.18
C ASP A 34 -4.39 -5.52 -4.10
N THR A 35 -4.56 -4.30 -4.64
CA THR A 35 -3.57 -3.67 -5.52
C THR A 35 -2.24 -3.45 -4.80
N LEU A 36 -2.27 -2.89 -3.59
CA LEU A 36 -1.07 -2.60 -2.81
C LEU A 36 -0.40 -3.89 -2.33
N SER A 37 -1.17 -4.93 -1.99
CA SER A 37 -0.61 -6.24 -1.60
C SER A 37 0.12 -6.89 -2.77
N SER A 38 -0.46 -6.87 -3.96
CA SER A 38 0.17 -7.43 -5.17
C SER A 38 1.46 -6.67 -5.54
N ALA A 39 1.43 -5.34 -5.42
CA ALA A 39 2.60 -4.49 -5.64
C ALA A 39 3.71 -4.75 -4.60
N ALA A 40 3.35 -4.86 -3.33
CA ALA A 40 4.27 -5.15 -2.24
C ALA A 40 4.96 -6.51 -2.39
N ILE A 41 4.23 -7.55 -2.84
CA ILE A 41 4.82 -8.86 -3.16
C ILE A 41 5.83 -8.74 -4.31
N SER A 42 5.52 -7.95 -5.34
CA SER A 42 6.45 -7.71 -6.45
C SER A 42 7.72 -6.99 -5.97
N LEU A 43 7.59 -5.98 -5.12
CA LEU A 43 8.72 -5.26 -4.52
C LEU A 43 9.58 -6.18 -3.63
N TYR A 44 8.94 -7.06 -2.86
CA TYR A 44 9.65 -8.04 -2.05
C TYR A 44 10.50 -9.00 -2.91
N GLY A 45 9.97 -9.41 -4.06
CA GLY A 45 10.69 -10.22 -5.04
C GLY A 45 11.83 -9.48 -5.74
N ASP A 46 11.75 -8.15 -5.85
CA ASP A 46 12.77 -7.29 -6.49
C ASP A 46 13.98 -7.03 -5.57
N GLY A 47 13.85 -7.30 -4.27
CA GLY A 47 14.92 -7.17 -3.28
C GLY A 47 14.57 -6.31 -2.06
N TYR A 48 13.39 -5.67 -2.05
CA TYR A 48 12.92 -4.86 -0.92
C TYR A 48 12.32 -5.75 0.16
N GLN A 49 13.14 -6.23 1.10
CA GLN A 49 12.71 -7.18 2.13
C GLN A 49 12.24 -6.53 3.44
N THR A 50 12.29 -5.20 3.54
CA THR A 50 11.90 -4.47 4.76
C THR A 50 10.55 -3.80 4.58
N VAL A 51 9.79 -3.71 5.69
CA VAL A 51 8.50 -3.02 5.69
C VAL A 51 8.64 -1.55 5.29
N ASP A 52 9.70 -0.90 5.75
CA ASP A 52 9.95 0.52 5.53
C ASP A 52 10.26 0.83 4.06
N ASP A 53 11.11 0.01 3.42
CA ASP A 53 11.40 0.12 1.99
C ASP A 53 10.13 -0.07 1.16
N ILE A 54 9.37 -1.13 1.43
CA ILE A 54 8.15 -1.41 0.67
C ILE A 54 7.13 -0.30 0.90
N ALA A 55 6.92 0.13 2.14
CA ALA A 55 6.00 1.23 2.45
C ALA A 55 6.42 2.52 1.74
N THR A 56 7.71 2.87 1.76
CA THR A 56 8.25 4.04 1.06
C THR A 56 8.03 3.95 -0.45
N MET A 57 8.28 2.78 -1.04
CA MET A 57 8.04 2.53 -2.47
C MET A 57 6.55 2.60 -2.81
N LEU A 58 5.67 2.05 -1.98
CA LEU A 58 4.22 2.15 -2.16
C LEU A 58 3.77 3.62 -2.05
N ILE A 59 4.27 4.37 -1.07
CA ILE A 59 3.92 5.77 -0.84
C ILE A 59 4.36 6.61 -2.05
N GLY A 60 5.60 6.42 -2.54
CA GLY A 60 6.13 7.15 -3.68
C GLY A 60 5.51 6.78 -5.03
N THR A 61 5.14 5.50 -5.23
CA THR A 61 4.61 5.00 -6.50
C THR A 61 3.10 5.21 -6.62
N TYR A 62 2.35 4.95 -5.54
CA TYR A 62 0.88 4.96 -5.54
C TYR A 62 0.26 6.27 -5.03
N VAL A 63 1.07 7.33 -4.82
CA VAL A 63 0.59 8.69 -4.52
C VAL A 63 -0.48 9.17 -5.51
N GLY A 64 -0.31 8.84 -6.80
CA GLY A 64 -1.16 9.33 -7.89
C GLY A 64 -2.56 8.70 -7.94
N LEU A 65 -2.72 7.47 -7.44
CA LEU A 65 -4.00 6.75 -7.48
C LEU A 65 -5.05 7.39 -6.57
N TRP A 66 -4.60 8.05 -5.49
CA TRP A 66 -5.47 8.72 -4.52
C TRP A 66 -5.39 10.24 -4.60
N ALA A 67 -4.27 10.83 -5.03
CA ALA A 67 -4.20 12.27 -5.32
C ALA A 67 -5.24 12.70 -6.38
N THR A 68 -5.59 11.82 -7.33
CA THR A 68 -6.68 12.07 -8.29
C THR A 68 -8.08 11.94 -7.69
N ARG A 69 -8.26 11.12 -6.64
CA ARG A 69 -9.54 10.98 -5.92
C ARG A 69 -9.79 12.15 -4.97
N ILE A 70 -8.76 12.63 -4.27
CA ILE A 70 -8.86 13.76 -3.34
C ILE A 70 -8.95 15.11 -4.07
N ASN A 71 -8.36 15.24 -5.27
CA ASN A 71 -8.53 16.44 -6.11
C ASN A 71 -9.77 16.41 -7.02
N ALA A 72 -10.59 15.34 -6.99
CA ALA A 72 -11.95 15.49 -7.46
C ALA A 72 -12.63 16.43 -6.46
N PRO A 73 -13.05 17.64 -6.85
CA PRO A 73 -13.49 18.65 -5.92
C PRO A 73 -14.64 18.07 -5.11
N THR A 74 -14.39 17.75 -3.84
CA THR A 74 -15.44 17.89 -2.85
C THR A 74 -15.73 19.37 -2.85
N SER A 75 -16.63 19.78 -3.75
CA SER A 75 -17.29 21.06 -3.68
C SER A 75 -17.91 21.11 -2.30
N GLU A 76 -17.16 21.65 -1.34
CA GLU A 76 -17.70 22.29 -0.16
C GLU A 76 -18.53 23.47 -0.69
N ALA A 77 -19.74 23.15 -1.15
CA ALA A 77 -20.82 24.10 -1.29
C ALA A 77 -21.22 24.47 0.14
N VAL A 78 -20.43 25.33 0.77
CA VAL A 78 -20.90 26.17 1.87
C VAL A 78 -21.98 27.06 1.27
N HIS A 79 -23.22 26.83 1.68
CA HIS A 79 -24.38 27.68 1.43
C HIS A 79 -25.06 28.00 2.76
#